data_AF-A0A9Q2KTQ7-F1
#
_entry.id   AF-A0A9Q2KTQ7-F1
#
_cell.length_a   1.000
_cell.length_b   1.000
_cell.length_c   1.000
_cell.angle_alpha   90.00
_cell.angle_beta   90.00
_cell.angle_gamma   90.00
#
_symmetry.space_group_name_H-M   'P 1'
#
loop_
_entity.id
_entity.type
_entity.pdbx_description
1 polymer ?
#
loop_
_entity_poly.entity_id
_entity_poly.type
_entity_poly.pdbx_seq_one_letter_code
_entity_poly.pdbx_strand_id
1 'polypeptide(L)'
;MNTFIRRATIKIFFLLIIMFICIFSINSVERYNNIVGFKIHNKVVYTLEKMKNDSDDDLKINIYSSRLNWVLGQTCFSENIESQQKGEMELYNWGVGIIENETITLKNNGRELIFSVIGCNT
;
A
#
# COMPACT_ATOMS: atom_id res chain seq x y z
N MET A 1 -46.58 -11.19 -6.56
CA MET A 1 -45.85 -10.17 -5.76
C MET A 1 -44.42 -10.60 -5.37
N ASN A 2 -44.16 -11.88 -5.08
CA ASN A 2 -42.82 -12.38 -4.70
C ASN A 2 -41.73 -12.32 -5.80
N THR A 3 -42.06 -12.52 -7.08
CA THR A 3 -41.07 -12.56 -8.17
C THR A 3 -40.48 -11.19 -8.51
N PHE A 4 -41.27 -10.12 -8.38
CA PHE A 4 -40.81 -8.76 -8.66
C PHE A 4 -39.85 -8.27 -7.57
N ILE A 5 -40.22 -8.44 -6.30
CA ILE A 5 -39.38 -8.11 -5.14
C ILE A 5 -38.07 -8.91 -5.21
N ARG A 6 -38.14 -10.23 -5.46
CA ARG A 6 -36.94 -11.07 -5.60
C ARG A 6 -36.01 -10.62 -6.72
N ARG A 7 -36.55 -10.24 -7.89
CA ARG A 7 -35.75 -9.70 -9.00
C ARG A 7 -35.10 -8.36 -8.64
N ALA A 8 -35.82 -7.48 -7.95
CA ALA A 8 -35.27 -6.20 -7.50
C ALA A 8 -34.14 -6.40 -6.49
N THR A 9 -34.30 -7.29 -5.50
CA THR A 9 -33.27 -7.61 -4.51
C THR A 9 -32.00 -8.16 -5.17
N ILE A 10 -32.13 -9.06 -6.15
CA ILE A 10 -30.98 -9.61 -6.89
C ILE A 10 -30.24 -8.51 -7.66
N LYS A 11 -30.96 -7.61 -8.34
CA LYS A 11 -30.35 -6.48 -9.06
C LYS A 11 -29.59 -5.54 -8.12
N ILE A 12 -30.17 -5.22 -6.97
CA ILE A 12 -29.52 -4.40 -5.95
C ILE A 12 -28.25 -5.09 -5.44
N PHE A 13 -28.32 -6.39 -5.14
CA PHE A 13 -27.16 -7.17 -4.72
C PHE A 13 -26.02 -7.14 -5.75
N PHE A 14 -26.32 -7.34 -7.04
CA PHE A 14 -25.32 -7.22 -8.10
C PHE A 14 -24.74 -5.81 -8.20
N LEU A 15 -25.57 -4.77 -8.05
CA LEU A 15 -25.11 -3.38 -8.07
C LEU A 15 -24.13 -3.10 -6.93
N LEU A 16 -24.41 -3.61 -5.73
CA LEU A 16 -23.50 -3.50 -4.58
C LEU A 16 -22.17 -4.23 -4.84
N ILE A 17 -22.21 -5.43 -5.43
CA ILE A 17 -20.98 -6.15 -5.81
C ILE A 17 -20.15 -5.36 -6.81
N ILE A 18 -20.78 -4.82 -7.86
CA ILE A 18 -20.08 -4.03 -8.88
C ILE A 18 -19.46 -2.78 -8.26
N MET A 19 -20.21 -2.05 -7.43
CA MET A 19 -19.67 -0.90 -6.71
C MET A 19 -18.46 -1.27 -5.85
N PHE A 20 -18.54 -2.38 -5.11
CA PHE A 20 -17.43 -2.88 -4.31
C PHE A 20 -16.19 -3.17 -5.17
N ILE A 21 -16.35 -3.86 -6.30
CA ILE A 21 -15.26 -4.16 -7.24
C ILE A 21 -14.66 -2.87 -7.82
N CYS A 22 -15.49 -1.88 -8.17
CA CYS A 22 -15.02 -0.60 -8.71
C CYS A 22 -14.18 0.16 -7.67
N ILE A 23 -14.68 0.31 -6.43
CA ILE A 23 -13.96 0.98 -5.35
C ILE A 23 -12.64 0.26 -5.06
N PHE A 24 -12.68 -1.06 -4.96
CA PHE A 24 -11.48 -1.87 -4.75
C PHE A 24 -10.44 -1.69 -5.87
N SER A 25 -10.89 -1.66 -7.13
CA SER A 25 -10.01 -1.50 -8.28
C SER A 25 -9.37 -0.12 -8.32
N ILE A 26 -10.13 0.95 -8.03
CA ILE A 26 -9.62 2.32 -7.95
C ILE A 26 -8.52 2.42 -6.89
N ASN A 27 -8.79 1.97 -5.68
CA ASN A 27 -7.84 2.03 -4.56
C ASN A 27 -6.58 1.18 -4.82
N SER A 28 -6.74 0.05 -5.51
CA SER A 28 -5.61 -0.80 -5.89
C SER A 28 -4.73 -0.11 -6.94
N VAL A 29 -5.33 0.41 -8.00
CA VAL A 29 -4.62 1.13 -9.08
C VAL A 29 -3.88 2.34 -8.54
N GLU A 30 -4.53 3.14 -7.68
CA GLU A 30 -3.88 4.28 -7.04
C GLU A 30 -2.62 3.87 -6.28
N ARG A 31 -2.73 2.82 -5.46
CA ARG A 31 -1.59 2.31 -4.69
C ARG A 31 -0.47 1.82 -5.59
N TYR A 32 -0.77 1.06 -6.63
CA TYR A 32 0.24 0.59 -7.60
C TYR A 32 0.96 1.75 -8.29
N ASN A 33 0.21 2.79 -8.70
CA ASN A 33 0.78 3.97 -9.36
C ASN A 33 1.65 4.82 -8.44
N ASN A 34 1.44 4.70 -7.12
CA ASN A 34 2.18 5.45 -6.12
C ASN A 34 3.41 4.70 -5.58
N ILE A 35 3.70 3.49 -6.06
CA ILE A 35 4.91 2.75 -5.65
C ILE A 35 6.14 3.38 -6.28
N VAL A 36 7.06 3.82 -5.44
CA VAL A 36 8.37 4.35 -5.86
C VAL A 36 9.47 3.32 -5.76
N GLY A 37 9.30 2.30 -4.91
CA GLY A 37 10.23 1.20 -4.75
C GLY A 37 9.57 0.03 -4.06
N PHE A 38 10.02 -1.19 -4.34
CA PHE A 38 9.53 -2.37 -3.63
C PHE A 38 10.58 -3.47 -3.57
N LYS A 39 10.42 -4.36 -2.58
CA LYS A 39 11.21 -5.58 -2.43
C LYS A 39 10.32 -6.68 -1.87
N ILE A 40 10.52 -7.89 -2.35
CA ILE A 40 9.84 -9.08 -1.84
C ILE A 40 10.87 -9.98 -1.18
N HIS A 41 10.65 -10.34 0.07
CA HIS A 41 11.53 -11.23 0.83
C HIS A 41 10.68 -12.14 1.70
N ASN A 42 10.95 -13.45 1.68
CA ASN A 42 10.20 -14.47 2.45
C ASN A 42 8.67 -14.34 2.37
N LYS A 43 8.13 -14.07 1.17
CA LYS A 43 6.68 -13.85 0.89
C LYS A 43 6.09 -12.54 1.46
N VAL A 44 6.86 -11.79 2.24
CA VAL A 44 6.53 -10.44 2.70
C VAL A 44 6.87 -9.44 1.60
N VAL A 45 5.96 -8.49 1.37
CA VAL A 45 6.11 -7.41 0.39
C VAL A 45 6.40 -6.12 1.14
N TYR A 46 7.51 -5.48 0.80
CA TYR A 46 7.95 -4.21 1.34
C TYR A 46 7.83 -3.18 0.23
N THR A 47 7.09 -2.11 0.44
CA THR A 47 6.88 -1.05 -0.55
C THR A 47 7.22 0.31 0.04
N LEU A 48 7.68 1.18 -0.85
CA LEU A 48 7.79 2.61 -0.64
C LEU A 48 6.69 3.23 -1.49
N GLU A 49 5.75 3.91 -0.84
CA GLU A 49 4.54 4.42 -1.44
C GLU A 49 4.41 5.92 -1.19
N LYS A 50 4.12 6.66 -2.26
CA LYS A 50 3.78 8.08 -2.21
C LYS A 50 2.33 8.25 -1.77
N MET A 51 2.10 9.06 -0.76
CA MET A 51 0.76 9.46 -0.32
C MET A 51 0.58 10.93 -0.63
N LYS A 52 -0.38 11.24 -1.50
CA LYS A 52 -0.72 12.62 -1.84
C LYS A 52 -1.62 13.18 -0.74
N ASN A 53 -1.14 14.14 0.03
CA ASN A 53 -1.96 14.93 0.95
C ASN A 53 -2.32 16.28 0.32
N ASP A 54 -3.20 17.06 0.94
CA ASP A 54 -3.63 18.35 0.40
C ASP A 54 -2.48 19.37 0.32
N SER A 55 -1.58 19.32 1.31
CA SER A 55 -0.45 20.25 1.45
C SER A 55 0.86 19.66 0.89
N ASP A 56 1.19 18.43 1.31
CA ASP A 56 2.48 17.81 1.09
C ASP A 56 2.35 16.43 0.42
N ASP A 57 3.42 15.98 -0.22
CA ASP A 57 3.59 14.60 -0.66
C ASP A 57 4.40 13.84 0.39
N ASP A 58 3.83 12.78 0.95
CA ASP A 58 4.50 11.95 1.94
C ASP A 58 5.04 10.68 1.29
N LEU A 59 6.24 10.27 1.68
CA LEU A 59 6.77 8.95 1.40
C LEU A 59 6.56 8.05 2.61
N LYS A 60 5.89 6.92 2.41
CA LYS A 60 5.67 5.90 3.44
C LYS A 60 6.33 4.58 3.09
N ILE A 61 6.82 3.90 4.11
CA ILE A 61 7.10 2.46 4.02
C ILE A 61 5.83 1.71 4.41
N ASN A 62 5.42 0.77 3.56
CA ASN A 62 4.32 -0.14 3.82
C ASN A 62 4.84 -1.58 3.71
N ILE A 63 4.42 -2.43 4.65
CA ILE A 63 4.83 -3.83 4.67
C ILE A 63 3.59 -4.69 4.77
N TYR A 64 3.56 -5.72 3.93
CA TYR A 64 2.46 -6.65 3.81
C TYR A 64 3.00 -8.06 4.03
N SER A 65 2.47 -8.76 5.03
CA SER A 65 2.92 -10.11 5.38
C SER A 65 2.70 -11.15 4.29
N SER A 66 1.87 -10.84 3.28
CA SER A 66 1.65 -11.70 2.12
C SER A 66 1.29 -10.90 0.86
N ARG A 67 1.38 -11.54 -0.31
CA ARG A 67 0.85 -10.98 -1.57
C ARG A 67 -0.65 -10.70 -1.51
N LEU A 68 -1.43 -11.53 -0.81
CA LEU A 68 -2.87 -11.31 -0.66
C LEU A 68 -3.14 -10.03 0.12
N ASN A 69 -2.43 -9.84 1.23
CA ASN A 69 -2.51 -8.64 2.04
C ASN A 69 -2.09 -7.40 1.24
N TRP A 70 -1.07 -7.54 0.40
CA TRP A 70 -0.70 -6.47 -0.52
C TRP A 70 -1.80 -6.17 -1.54
N VAL A 71 -2.43 -7.16 -2.16
CA VAL A 71 -3.57 -6.89 -3.07
C VAL A 71 -4.73 -6.22 -2.31
N LEU A 72 -5.03 -6.68 -1.10
CA LEU A 72 -6.11 -6.15 -0.26
C LEU A 72 -5.81 -4.80 0.39
N GLY A 73 -4.56 -4.35 0.42
CA GLY A 73 -4.17 -3.12 1.13
C GLY A 73 -4.13 -3.23 2.64
N GLN A 74 -3.91 -4.45 3.15
CA GLN A 74 -3.80 -4.71 4.57
C GLN A 74 -2.32 -4.75 4.97
N THR A 75 -1.82 -3.61 5.42
CA THR A 75 -0.45 -3.52 5.93
C THR A 75 -0.35 -4.14 7.33
N CYS A 76 0.77 -4.80 7.62
CA CYS A 76 1.15 -5.18 8.99
C CYS A 76 2.00 -4.09 9.65
N PHE A 77 2.66 -3.26 8.84
CA PHE A 77 3.46 -2.13 9.28
C PHE A 77 3.35 -0.98 8.26
N SER A 78 3.27 0.24 8.76
CA SER A 78 3.20 1.46 7.95
C SER A 78 3.83 2.61 8.72
N GLU A 79 4.82 3.28 8.13
CA GLU A 79 5.48 4.42 8.76
C GLU A 79 5.86 5.49 7.73
N ASN A 80 5.84 6.75 8.15
CA ASN A 80 6.24 7.88 7.32
C ASN A 80 7.77 8.00 7.33
N ILE A 81 8.37 8.15 6.16
CA ILE A 81 9.82 8.29 5.99
C ILE A 81 10.20 9.77 5.86
N GLU A 82 9.53 10.46 4.95
CA GLU A 82 9.84 11.84 4.58
C GLU A 82 8.57 12.52 4.06
N SER A 83 8.47 13.82 4.27
CA SER A 83 7.37 14.65 3.77
C SER A 83 8.00 15.84 3.05
N GLN A 84 7.53 16.13 1.84
CA GLN A 84 8.01 17.25 1.04
C GLN A 84 6.83 18.02 0.44
N GLN A 85 7.04 19.31 0.19
CA GLN A 85 6.02 20.14 -0.46
C GLN A 85 5.77 19.62 -1.89
N LYS A 86 4.52 19.76 -2.34
CA LYS A 86 4.12 19.34 -3.69
C LYS A 86 5.00 19.98 -4.76
N GLY A 87 5.58 19.14 -5.61
CA GLY A 87 6.40 19.56 -6.76
C GLY A 87 7.90 19.36 -6.57
N GLU A 88 8.35 19.06 -5.35
CA GLU A 88 9.73 18.63 -5.10
C GLU A 88 9.90 17.16 -5.52
N MET A 89 10.97 16.87 -6.27
CA MET A 89 11.22 15.56 -6.91
C MET A 89 12.10 14.64 -6.05
N GLU A 90 12.53 15.04 -4.85
CA GLU A 90 13.63 14.36 -4.15
C GLU A 90 13.20 13.09 -3.38
N LEU A 91 11.90 12.92 -3.11
CA LEU A 91 11.35 11.75 -2.41
C LEU A 91 11.71 10.40 -3.07
N TYR A 92 12.01 10.37 -4.37
CA TYR A 92 12.23 9.12 -5.13
C TYR A 92 13.61 8.49 -4.92
N ASN A 93 14.51 9.12 -4.17
CA ASN A 93 15.88 8.63 -3.98
C ASN A 93 16.00 7.53 -2.89
N TRP A 94 14.90 7.20 -2.21
CA TRP A 94 14.87 6.13 -1.22
C TRP A 94 14.74 4.74 -1.85
N GLY A 95 15.61 3.82 -1.44
CA GLY A 95 15.58 2.41 -1.84
C GLY A 95 15.43 1.47 -0.64
N VAL A 96 14.74 0.35 -0.86
CA VAL A 96 14.67 -0.74 0.12
C VAL A 96 15.98 -1.54 0.09
N GLY A 97 16.75 -1.42 1.17
CA GLY A 97 18.05 -2.04 1.35
C GLY A 97 17.98 -3.47 1.89
N ILE A 98 18.68 -3.71 3.00
CA ILE A 98 18.84 -5.04 3.61
C ILE A 98 17.63 -5.35 4.50
N ILE A 99 17.24 -6.63 4.53
CA ILE A 99 16.17 -7.14 5.38
C ILE A 99 16.77 -8.30 6.18
N GLU A 100 16.90 -8.13 7.49
CA GLU A 100 17.49 -9.13 8.41
C GLU A 100 16.73 -9.11 9.73
N ASN A 101 16.44 -10.28 10.30
CA ASN A 101 15.88 -10.43 11.65
C ASN A 101 14.74 -9.44 11.99
N GLU A 102 13.71 -9.39 11.14
CA GLU A 102 12.57 -8.46 11.31
C GLU A 102 12.97 -6.98 11.32
N THR A 103 14.09 -6.62 10.70
CA THR A 103 14.47 -5.24 10.46
C THR A 103 14.59 -4.97 8.97
N ILE A 104 14.33 -3.72 8.59
CA ILE A 104 14.49 -3.24 7.22
C ILE A 104 15.31 -1.96 7.25
N THR A 105 16.30 -1.90 6.35
CA THR A 105 17.08 -0.69 6.13
C THR A 105 16.60 0.00 4.85
N LEU A 106 16.30 1.28 4.94
CA LEU A 106 16.07 2.16 3.79
C LEU A 106 17.30 3.04 3.58
N LYS A 107 17.67 3.27 2.32
CA LYS A 107 18.86 4.06 1.97
C LYS A 107 18.52 5.18 0.99
N ASN A 108 19.12 6.35 1.18
CA ASN A 108 19.05 7.49 0.26
C ASN A 108 20.38 8.25 0.30
N ASN A 109 21.19 8.15 -0.76
CA ASN A 109 22.41 8.96 -1.00
C ASN A 109 23.26 9.25 0.26
N GLY A 110 23.55 8.22 1.07
CA GLY A 110 24.38 8.30 2.28
C GLY A 110 23.60 8.41 3.60
N ARG A 111 22.27 8.59 3.56
CA ARG A 111 21.38 8.43 4.71
C ARG A 111 20.85 7.00 4.78
N GLU A 112 20.73 6.49 6.00
CA GLU A 112 20.11 5.19 6.29
C GLU A 112 19.07 5.34 7.39
N LEU A 113 17.91 4.70 7.19
CA LEU A 113 16.87 4.54 8.21
C LEU A 113 16.67 3.06 8.45
N ILE A 114 16.48 2.67 9.71
CA ILE A 114 16.31 1.28 10.10
C ILE A 114 15.01 1.18 10.89
N PHE A 115 14.11 0.31 10.44
CA PHE A 115 12.84 0.05 11.09
C PHE A 115 12.77 -1.39 11.57
N SER A 116 12.16 -1.58 12.75
CA SER A 116 11.83 -2.89 13.29
C SER A 116 10.39 -3.24 12.91
N VAL A 117 10.20 -4.38 12.26
CA VAL A 117 8.97 -4.79 11.57
C VAL A 117 8.45 -6.11 12.14
N ILE A 118 8.47 -6.19 13.46
CA ILE A 118 8.11 -7.38 14.26
C ILE A 118 6.69 -7.85 13.91
N GLY A 119 6.53 -9.14 13.67
CA GLY A 119 5.22 -9.74 13.39
C GLY A 119 4.70 -9.55 11.96
N CYS A 120 5.50 -8.96 11.07
CA CYS A 120 5.20 -8.95 9.63
C CYS A 120 5.63 -10.24 8.91
N ASN A 121 6.52 -11.04 9.50
CA ASN A 121 6.90 -12.37 9.00
C ASN A 121 6.00 -13.44 9.65
N THR A 122 4.92 -13.82 8.97
CA THR A 122 4.08 -14.96 9.35
C THR A 122 4.60 -16.28 8.80
#